data_AF-A0A947DES3-F1
#
_entry.id   AF-A0A947DES3-F1
#
_cell.length_a   1.000
_cell.length_b   1.000
_cell.length_c   1.000
_cell.angle_alpha   90.00
_cell.angle_beta   90.00
_cell.angle_gamma   90.00
#
_symmetry.space_group_name_H-M   'P 1'
#
loop_
_entity.id
_entity.type
_entity.pdbx_description
1 polymer ?
#
loop_
_entity_poly.entity_id
_entity_poly.type
_entity_poly.pdbx_seq_one_letter_code
_entity_poly.pdbx_strand_id
1 'polypeptide(L)'
;MNTAHPDIVIVSPDGEYLIIVEVKLNDNLSHRQSAIEQLKSLMASMGCSVGLAVTGDHILLLRDSLEKSHGESITMVSEALLPEHLLPSANEQWKGHYDLEFEARIQQWLETLKQAPSLENLPSDLRQLFSEPTISLLRLGEIRAAGPRWSKVAS
;
A
#
# COMPACT_ATOMS: atom_id res chain seq x y z
N MET A 1 11.79 21.21 -3.47
CA MET A 1 11.53 20.16 -2.47
C MET A 1 10.84 19.04 -3.21
N ASN A 2 11.45 17.86 -3.32
CA ASN A 2 10.81 16.73 -3.99
C ASN A 2 9.69 16.28 -3.04
N THR A 3 8.44 16.59 -3.34
CA THR A 3 7.30 16.13 -2.54
C THR A 3 7.27 14.62 -2.70
N ALA A 4 7.48 13.88 -1.60
CA ALA A 4 7.26 12.44 -1.63
C ALA A 4 5.81 12.21 -2.08
N HIS A 5 5.63 11.33 -3.05
CA HIS A 5 4.33 10.91 -3.53
C HIS A 5 4.16 9.43 -3.18
N PRO A 6 2.98 9.00 -2.71
CA PRO A 6 2.72 7.57 -2.51
C PRO A 6 2.83 6.83 -3.84
N ASP A 7 3.05 5.52 -3.79
CA ASP A 7 3.10 4.70 -5.00
C ASP A 7 1.69 4.38 -5.50
N ILE A 8 0.80 3.97 -4.59
CA ILE A 8 -0.60 3.65 -4.88
C ILE A 8 -1.48 4.39 -3.87
N VAL A 9 -2.65 4.84 -4.33
CA VAL A 9 -3.66 5.47 -3.49
C VAL A 9 -5.01 4.80 -3.70
N ILE A 10 -5.79 4.76 -2.62
CA ILE A 10 -7.19 4.35 -2.59
C ILE A 10 -7.99 5.58 -2.19
N VAL A 11 -8.85 6.04 -3.10
CA VAL A 11 -9.53 7.34 -2.98
C VAL A 11 -11.03 7.13 -2.96
N SER A 12 -11.74 7.81 -2.07
CA SER A 12 -13.20 7.77 -2.00
C SER A 12 -13.83 8.38 -3.27
N PRO A 13 -15.12 8.11 -3.54
CA PRO A 13 -15.85 8.79 -4.61
C PRO A 13 -15.82 10.32 -4.49
N ASP A 14 -15.69 10.84 -3.27
CA ASP A 14 -15.66 12.28 -2.97
C ASP A 14 -14.25 12.89 -3.12
N GLY A 15 -13.23 12.08 -3.42
CA GLY A 15 -11.85 12.53 -3.64
C GLY A 15 -10.93 12.45 -2.42
N GLU A 16 -11.40 11.90 -1.30
CA GLU A 16 -10.62 11.78 -0.06
C GLU A 16 -9.71 10.54 -0.07
N TYR A 17 -8.50 10.66 0.49
CA TYR A 17 -7.58 9.52 0.60
C TYR A 17 -8.03 8.56 1.71
N LEU A 18 -8.46 7.36 1.34
CA LEU A 18 -8.90 6.31 2.27
C LEU A 18 -7.73 5.44 2.75
N ILE A 19 -6.85 5.05 1.83
CA ILE A 19 -5.62 4.32 2.12
C ILE A 19 -4.53 4.84 1.19
N ILE A 20 -3.33 5.04 1.71
CA ILE A 20 -2.13 5.26 0.89
C ILE A 20 -1.17 4.08 1.03
N VAL A 21 -0.47 3.75 -0.06
CA VAL A 21 0.39 2.57 -0.12
C VAL A 21 1.77 2.97 -0.60
N GLU A 22 2.78 2.49 0.13
CA GLU A 22 4.18 2.58 -0.22
C GLU A 22 4.70 1.18 -0.58
N VAL A 23 5.43 1.05 -1.68
CA VAL A 23 5.90 -0.24 -2.19
C VAL A 23 7.42 -0.22 -2.36
N LYS A 24 8.11 -1.17 -1.72
CA LYS A 24 9.54 -1.43 -1.91
C LYS A 24 9.74 -2.87 -2.36
N LEU A 25 10.55 -3.08 -3.39
CA LEU A 25 10.84 -4.43 -3.90
C LEU A 25 11.60 -5.30 -2.89
N ASN A 26 12.47 -4.69 -2.07
CA ASN A 26 13.35 -5.41 -1.15
C ASN A 26 12.85 -5.32 0.29
N ASP A 27 12.97 -6.43 1.03
CA ASP A 27 12.51 -6.58 2.41
C ASP A 27 13.65 -6.53 3.46
N ASN A 28 14.81 -5.96 3.13
CA ASN A 28 15.81 -5.77 4.17
C ASN A 28 15.32 -4.77 5.25
N LEU A 29 15.78 -4.95 6.49
CA LEU A 29 15.33 -4.17 7.65
C LEU A 29 15.42 -2.65 7.42
N SER A 30 16.48 -2.20 6.75
CA SER A 30 16.68 -0.78 6.43
C SER A 30 15.62 -0.24 5.46
N HIS A 31 15.26 -1.01 4.43
CA HIS A 31 14.19 -0.65 3.49
C HIS A 31 12.82 -0.71 4.15
N ARG A 32 12.58 -1.69 5.02
CA ARG A 32 11.33 -1.78 5.80
C ARG A 32 11.14 -0.56 6.68
N GLN A 33 12.17 -0.18 7.45
CA GLN A 33 12.12 1.03 8.26
C GLN A 33 11.96 2.28 7.40
N SER A 34 12.65 2.36 6.27
CA SER A 34 12.51 3.48 5.33
C SER A 34 11.10 3.58 4.76
N ALA A 35 10.46 2.47 4.41
CA ALA A 35 9.09 2.44 3.90
C ALA A 35 8.10 2.91 4.96
N ILE A 36 8.26 2.46 6.21
CA ILE A 36 7.44 2.89 7.35
C ILE A 36 7.56 4.39 7.60
N GLU A 37 8.78 4.93 7.66
CA GLU A 37 8.98 6.37 7.92
C GLU A 37 8.50 7.25 6.76
N GLN A 38 8.73 6.81 5.52
CA GLN A 38 8.19 7.48 4.34
C GLN A 38 6.65 7.49 4.35
N LEU A 39 6.03 6.34 4.64
CA LEU A 39 4.58 6.20 4.72
C LEU A 39 3.98 7.07 5.83
N LYS A 40 4.59 7.12 7.03
CA LYS A 40 4.16 8.02 8.11
C LYS A 40 4.17 9.49 7.67
N SER A 41 5.26 9.92 7.03
CA SER A 41 5.36 11.29 6.52
C SER A 41 4.27 11.59 5.48
N LEU A 42 4.00 10.64 4.57
CA LEU A 42 2.94 10.78 3.58
C LEU A 42 1.56 10.85 4.25
N MET A 43 1.24 9.92 5.15
CA MET A 43 -0.02 9.88 5.89
C MET A 43 -0.29 11.21 6.61
N ALA A 44 0.71 11.72 7.34
CA ALA A 44 0.61 12.99 8.04
C ALA A 44 0.41 14.18 7.08
N SER A 45 1.13 14.20 5.96
CA SER A 45 1.04 15.30 4.99
C SER A 45 -0.28 15.31 4.21
N MET A 46 -0.86 14.14 3.98
CA MET A 46 -2.08 13.95 3.18
C MET A 46 -3.33 13.85 4.05
N GLY A 47 -3.19 13.83 5.39
CA GLY A 47 -4.31 13.63 6.32
C GLY A 47 -4.96 12.26 6.21
N CYS A 48 -4.22 11.23 5.77
CA CYS A 48 -4.76 9.88 5.58
C CYS A 48 -4.54 9.02 6.82
N SER A 49 -5.62 8.44 7.35
CA SER A 49 -5.60 7.69 8.62
C SER A 49 -5.15 6.24 8.49
N VAL A 50 -5.07 5.70 7.27
CA VAL A 50 -4.66 4.31 7.01
C VAL A 50 -3.56 4.27 5.95
N GLY A 51 -2.49 3.56 6.28
CA GLY A 51 -1.36 3.33 5.39
C GLY A 51 -1.03 1.85 5.26
N LEU A 52 -0.59 1.45 4.07
CA LEU A 52 0.00 0.13 3.83
C LEU A 52 1.44 0.29 3.34
N ALA A 53 2.39 -0.39 3.99
CA ALA A 53 3.73 -0.55 3.46
C ALA A 53 3.86 -1.98 2.95
N VAL A 54 4.28 -2.15 1.69
CA VAL A 54 4.57 -3.47 1.10
C VAL A 54 6.06 -3.53 0.81
N THR A 55 6.76 -4.47 1.45
CA THR A 55 8.22 -4.61 1.35
C THR A 55 8.57 -6.05 1.03
N GLY A 56 8.91 -6.33 -0.24
CA GLY A 56 9.12 -7.69 -0.73
C GLY A 56 7.93 -8.60 -0.43
N ASP A 57 8.09 -9.55 0.48
CA ASP A 57 7.07 -10.51 0.90
C ASP A 57 6.36 -10.13 2.21
N HIS A 58 6.44 -8.87 2.64
CA HIS A 58 5.74 -8.38 3.82
C HIS A 58 4.76 -7.26 3.48
N ILE A 59 3.65 -7.23 4.21
CA ILE A 59 2.70 -6.11 4.21
C ILE A 59 2.46 -5.66 5.65
N LEU A 60 2.59 -4.35 5.86
CA LEU A 60 2.44 -3.71 7.16
C LEU A 60 1.29 -2.70 7.10
N LEU A 61 0.40 -2.77 8.08
CA LEU A 61 -0.71 -1.85 8.24
C LEU A 61 -0.36 -0.81 9.31
N LEU A 62 -0.41 0.45 8.90
CA LEU A 62 -0.26 1.61 9.77
C LEU A 62 -1.61 2.29 9.94
N ARG A 63 -1.87 2.79 11.15
CA ARG A 63 -3.05 3.59 11.46
C ARG A 63 -2.68 4.83 12.24
N ASP A 64 -3.34 5.93 11.91
CA ASP A 64 -3.31 7.15 12.70
C ASP A 64 -4.57 7.21 13.58
N SER A 65 -4.41 7.39 14.90
CA SER A 65 -5.56 7.67 15.78
C SER A 65 -6.10 9.09 15.60
N LEU A 66 -5.36 9.97 14.92
CA LEU A 66 -5.67 11.40 14.73
C LEU A 66 -5.77 12.19 16.04
N GLU A 67 -5.32 11.61 17.16
CA GLU A 67 -5.33 12.25 18.48
C GLU A 67 -4.20 13.26 18.65
N LYS A 68 -3.12 13.12 17.85
CA LYS A 68 -1.93 13.96 17.90
C LYS A 68 -1.69 14.61 16.54
N SER A 69 -1.08 15.79 16.56
CA SER A 69 -0.71 16.50 15.34
C SER A 69 0.50 15.85 14.65
N HIS A 70 0.68 16.16 13.37
CA HIS A 70 1.87 15.83 12.58
C HIS A 70 2.23 14.33 12.52
N GLY A 71 1.23 13.45 12.65
CA GLY A 71 1.44 12.00 12.50
C GLY A 71 2.11 11.32 13.69
N GLU A 72 2.25 12.00 14.83
CA GLU A 72 2.82 11.41 16.06
C GLU A 72 1.96 10.27 16.63
N SER A 73 0.70 10.18 16.21
CA SER A 73 -0.24 9.10 16.54
C SER A 73 -0.18 7.92 15.56
N ILE A 74 0.63 7.99 14.50
CA ILE A 74 0.74 6.92 13.50
C ILE A 74 1.55 5.76 14.06
N THR A 75 0.93 4.59 14.11
CA THR A 75 1.55 3.35 14.59
C THR A 75 1.33 2.20 13.64
N MET A 76 2.28 1.26 13.61
CA MET A 76 2.11 -0.03 12.95
C MET A 76 1.22 -0.90 13.82
N VAL A 77 0.09 -1.35 13.28
CA VAL A 77 -0.92 -2.11 14.04
C VAL A 77 -1.00 -3.59 13.63
N SER A 78 -0.50 -3.94 12.44
CA SER A 78 -0.46 -5.32 11.97
C SER A 78 0.65 -5.50 10.94
N GLU A 79 1.14 -6.73 10.85
CA GLU A 79 2.10 -7.19 9.85
C GLU A 79 1.68 -8.59 9.40
N ALA A 80 1.86 -8.90 8.13
CA ALA A 80 1.57 -10.21 7.55
C ALA A 80 2.54 -10.52 6.41
N LEU A 81 2.72 -11.81 6.13
CA LEU A 81 3.43 -12.23 4.93
C LEU A 81 2.52 -12.07 3.71
N LEU A 82 3.09 -11.60 2.60
CA LEU A 82 2.49 -11.53 1.28
C LEU A 82 3.21 -12.50 0.35
N PRO A 83 2.80 -13.78 0.31
CA PRO A 83 3.41 -14.77 -0.54
C PRO A 83 3.36 -14.39 -2.03
N GLU A 84 4.45 -14.59 -2.75
CA GLU A 84 4.54 -14.25 -4.17
C GLU A 84 3.46 -14.91 -5.03
N HIS A 85 3.02 -16.12 -4.67
CA HIS A 85 1.97 -16.84 -5.41
C HIS A 85 0.59 -16.18 -5.34
N LEU A 86 0.36 -15.24 -4.41
CA LEU A 86 -0.87 -14.44 -4.36
C LEU A 86 -0.81 -13.27 -5.33
N LEU A 87 0.38 -12.85 -5.74
CA LEU A 87 0.55 -11.72 -6.64
C LEU A 87 0.25 -12.16 -8.08
N PRO A 88 -0.49 -11.34 -8.85
CA PRO A 88 -0.75 -11.62 -10.25
C PRO A 88 0.56 -11.66 -11.04
N SER A 89 0.51 -12.27 -12.22
CA SER A 89 1.62 -12.27 -13.17
C SER A 89 2.05 -10.85 -13.53
N ALA A 90 3.33 -10.68 -13.81
CA ALA A 90 3.90 -9.44 -14.28
C ALA A 90 3.20 -8.93 -15.55
N ASN A 91 2.96 -7.63 -15.59
CA ASN A 91 2.50 -6.97 -16.81
C ASN A 91 3.67 -6.83 -17.80
N GLU A 92 3.50 -7.29 -19.04
CA GLU A 92 4.53 -7.20 -20.08
C GLU A 92 5.03 -5.76 -20.30
N GLN A 93 4.19 -4.77 -20.03
CA GLN A 93 4.53 -3.34 -20.14
C GLN A 93 5.73 -2.94 -19.28
N TRP A 94 5.94 -3.58 -18.12
CA TRP A 94 6.99 -3.21 -17.16
C TRP A 94 8.17 -4.18 -17.13
N LYS A 95 8.22 -5.12 -18.08
CA LYS A 95 9.24 -6.15 -18.12
C LYS A 95 10.65 -5.55 -18.13
N GLY A 96 11.47 -5.95 -17.15
CA GLY A 96 12.83 -5.44 -16.97
C GLY A 96 12.93 -4.20 -16.07
N HIS A 97 11.80 -3.63 -15.64
CA HIS A 97 11.72 -2.58 -14.61
C HIS A 97 11.14 -3.15 -13.32
N TYR A 98 11.95 -3.93 -12.59
CA TYR A 98 11.49 -4.76 -11.46
C TYR A 98 10.68 -4.00 -10.39
N ASP A 99 11.08 -2.77 -10.03
CA ASP A 99 10.36 -1.97 -9.03
C ASP A 99 8.95 -1.60 -9.51
N LEU A 100 8.82 -1.18 -10.77
CA LEU A 100 7.52 -0.81 -11.36
C LEU A 100 6.64 -2.02 -11.63
N GLU A 101 7.27 -3.13 -12.03
CA GLU A 101 6.61 -4.40 -12.21
C GLU A 101 6.00 -4.89 -10.89
N PHE A 102 6.78 -4.81 -9.80
CA PHE A 102 6.30 -5.17 -8.47
C PHE A 102 5.19 -4.22 -7.99
N GLU A 103 5.36 -2.90 -8.10
CA GLU A 103 4.32 -1.91 -7.78
C GLU A 103 3.00 -2.19 -8.54
N ALA A 104 3.08 -2.48 -9.84
CA ALA A 104 1.91 -2.82 -10.65
C ALA A 104 1.24 -4.12 -10.21
N ARG A 105 2.02 -5.16 -9.86
CA ARG A 105 1.49 -6.42 -9.32
C ARG A 105 0.78 -6.20 -7.98
N ILE A 106 1.32 -5.35 -7.10
CA ILE A 106 0.66 -4.98 -5.83
C ILE A 106 -0.67 -4.26 -6.09
N GLN A 107 -0.68 -3.29 -7.00
CA GLN A 107 -1.93 -2.57 -7.35
C GLN A 107 -3.01 -3.55 -7.84
N GLN A 108 -2.66 -4.42 -8.80
CA GLN A 108 -3.60 -5.37 -9.37
C GLN A 108 -4.05 -6.43 -8.35
N TRP A 109 -3.17 -6.83 -7.42
CA TRP A 109 -3.54 -7.69 -6.31
C TRP A 109 -4.57 -7.03 -5.39
N LEU A 110 -4.37 -5.75 -5.02
CA LEU A 110 -5.34 -4.98 -4.23
C LEU A 110 -6.69 -4.82 -4.97
N GLU A 111 -6.66 -4.62 -6.28
CA GLU A 111 -7.87 -4.58 -7.12
C GLU A 111 -8.62 -5.92 -7.14
N THR A 112 -7.88 -7.03 -7.21
CA THR A 112 -8.47 -8.37 -7.12
C THR A 112 -9.08 -8.61 -5.74
N LEU A 113 -8.35 -8.22 -4.69
CA LEU A 113 -8.80 -8.34 -3.29
C LEU A 113 -10.06 -7.52 -3.02
N LYS A 114 -10.15 -6.32 -3.59
CA LYS A 114 -11.36 -5.47 -3.55
C LYS A 114 -12.60 -6.20 -4.08
N GLN A 115 -12.46 -6.96 -5.17
CA GLN A 115 -13.57 -7.68 -5.81
C GLN A 115 -13.87 -9.04 -5.16
N ALA A 116 -13.00 -9.54 -4.28
CA ALA A 116 -13.18 -10.84 -3.66
C ALA A 116 -14.43 -10.84 -2.75
N PRO A 117 -15.34 -11.83 -2.91
CA PRO A 117 -16.56 -11.90 -2.09
C PRO A 117 -16.24 -12.21 -0.62
N SER A 118 -15.19 -12.99 -0.37
CA SER A 118 -14.70 -13.34 0.96
C SER A 118 -13.16 -13.33 1.01
N LEU A 119 -12.62 -13.25 2.22
CA LEU A 119 -11.18 -13.29 2.51
C LEU A 119 -10.72 -14.68 3.01
N GLU A 120 -11.56 -15.70 2.89
CA GLU A 120 -11.30 -17.04 3.48
C GLU A 120 -10.11 -17.76 2.83
N ASN A 121 -9.81 -17.42 1.57
CA ASN A 121 -8.68 -17.99 0.83
C ASN A 121 -7.34 -17.32 1.16
N LEU A 122 -7.33 -16.24 1.96
CA LEU A 122 -6.10 -15.62 2.39
C LEU A 122 -5.48 -16.38 3.57
N PRO A 123 -4.14 -16.39 3.69
CA PRO A 123 -3.44 -16.68 4.93
C PRO A 123 -4.05 -15.92 6.12
N SER A 124 -4.04 -16.55 7.30
CA SER A 124 -4.78 -16.05 8.48
C SER A 124 -4.35 -14.65 8.94
N ASP A 125 -3.06 -14.38 8.84
CA ASP A 125 -2.40 -13.10 9.10
C ASP A 125 -2.84 -12.02 8.09
N LEU A 126 -2.84 -12.32 6.78
CA LEU A 126 -3.38 -11.42 5.76
C LEU A 126 -4.87 -11.16 5.95
N ARG A 127 -5.64 -12.20 6.27
CA ARG A 127 -7.08 -12.08 6.55
C ARG A 127 -7.35 -11.18 7.76
N GLN A 128 -6.51 -11.25 8.79
CA GLN A 128 -6.59 -10.36 9.95
C GLN A 128 -6.21 -8.93 9.59
N LEU A 129 -5.15 -8.73 8.80
CA LEU A 129 -4.72 -7.39 8.36
C LEU A 129 -5.81 -6.67 7.55
N PHE A 130 -6.47 -7.41 6.65
CA PHE A 130 -7.60 -6.94 5.86
C PHE A 130 -8.95 -7.19 6.54
N SER A 131 -9.01 -7.44 7.84
CA SER A 131 -10.31 -7.43 8.54
C SER A 131 -10.93 -6.03 8.53
N GLU A 132 -12.17 -5.91 8.98
CA GLU A 132 -12.78 -4.60 9.18
C GLU A 132 -11.94 -3.74 10.14
N PRO A 133 -11.84 -2.41 9.91
CA PRO A 133 -12.42 -1.63 8.80
C PRO A 133 -11.60 -1.63 7.48
N THR A 134 -10.42 -2.26 7.42
CA THR A 134 -9.48 -2.12 6.30
C THR A 134 -10.08 -2.53 4.95
N ILE A 135 -10.76 -3.69 4.90
CA ILE A 135 -11.39 -4.17 3.66
C ILE A 135 -12.55 -3.28 3.20
N SER A 136 -13.31 -2.68 4.12
CA SER A 136 -14.36 -1.74 3.76
C SER A 136 -13.82 -0.50 3.06
N LEU A 137 -12.71 0.05 3.54
CA LEU A 137 -12.04 1.18 2.90
C LEU A 137 -11.52 0.82 1.51
N LEU A 138 -10.92 -0.37 1.37
CA LEU A 138 -10.46 -0.90 0.08
C LEU A 138 -11.61 -1.07 -0.92
N ARG A 139 -12.76 -1.59 -0.45
CA ARG A 139 -13.96 -1.80 -1.28
C ARG A 139 -14.64 -0.50 -1.69
N LEU A 140 -14.66 0.49 -0.80
CA LEU A 140 -15.25 1.79 -1.05
C LEU A 140 -14.46 2.60 -2.08
N GLY A 141 -13.12 2.55 -2.00
CA GLY A 141 -12.27 3.45 -2.78
C GLY A 141 -11.89 2.95 -4.17
N GLU A 142 -11.59 3.88 -5.07
CA GLU A 142 -10.92 3.63 -6.34
C GLU A 142 -9.42 3.46 -6.12
N ILE A 143 -8.84 2.36 -6.63
CA ILE A 143 -7.42 2.05 -6.50
C ILE A 143 -6.70 2.55 -7.76
N ARG A 144 -5.64 3.34 -7.59
CA ARG A 144 -4.84 3.86 -8.71
C ARG A 144 -3.39 4.13 -8.30
N ALA A 145 -2.47 4.08 -9.26
CA ALA A 145 -1.13 4.62 -9.08
C ALA A 145 -1.20 6.11 -8.75
N ALA A 146 -0.41 6.60 -7.79
CA ALA A 146 -0.47 8.01 -7.39
C ALA A 146 0.28 8.96 -8.34
N GLY A 147 1.05 8.41 -9.28
CA GLY A 147 1.76 9.19 -10.30
C GLY A 147 2.01 8.40 -11.59
N PRO A 148 2.41 9.08 -12.67
CA PRO A 148 2.71 8.43 -13.94
C PRO A 148 3.95 7.54 -13.82
N ARG A 149 3.81 6.21 -13.86
CA ARG A 149 4.93 5.26 -13.71
C ARG A 149 6.07 5.45 -14.73
N TRP A 150 5.77 5.97 -15.90
CA TRP A 150 6.75 6.24 -16.96
C TRP A 150 7.71 7.39 -16.61
N SER A 151 7.33 8.33 -15.72
CA SER A 151 8.28 9.35 -15.24
C SER A 151 9.37 8.75 -14.37
N LYS A 152 9.11 7.63 -13.69
CA LYS A 152 10.09 6.87 -12.91
C LYS A 152 11.08 6.09 -13.79
N VAL A 153 10.71 5.74 -15.03
CA VAL A 153 11.60 5.08 -16.01
C VAL A 153 12.58 6.06 -16.66
N ALA A 154 12.15 7.31 -16.84
CA ALA A 154 12.93 8.35 -17.51
C ALA A 154 13.89 9.11 -16.58
N SER A 155 13.92 8.75 -15.29
CA SER A 155 14.75 9.39 -14.25
C SER A 155 16.06 8.65 -14.00
#